data_AF-A0A127VCU7-F1
#
_entry.id   AF-A0A127VCU7-F1
#
_cell.length_a   1.000
_cell.length_b   1.000
_cell.length_c   1.000
_cell.angle_alpha   90.00
_cell.angle_beta   90.00
_cell.angle_gamma   90.00
#
_symmetry.space_group_name_H-M   'P 1'
#
loop_
_entity.id
_entity.type
_entity.pdbx_description
1 polymer ?
#
loop_
_entity_poly.entity_id
_entity_poly.type
_entity_poly.pdbx_seq_one_letter_code
_entity_poly.pdbx_strand_id
1 'polypeptide(L)'
;MKYSIDIKSVTIGLFIATLLFGAFSFKQDGAEPVGRYQTAVGVNGVVILDTKTGAYITNTDATNNGWRKGNFAHTSEIVTATKDKNL
;
A
#
# COMPACT_ATOMS: atom_id res chain seq x y z
N MET A 1 3.16 58.06 -11.45
CA MET A 1 3.94 56.93 -12.03
C MET A 1 2.96 56.02 -12.77
N LYS A 2 3.13 55.78 -14.07
CA LYS A 2 2.34 54.79 -14.83
C LYS A 2 3.09 53.47 -14.77
N TYR A 3 2.58 52.51 -14.02
CA TYR A 3 3.09 51.13 -14.06
C TYR A 3 2.54 50.47 -15.32
N SER A 4 3.34 50.46 -16.39
CA SER A 4 3.08 49.67 -17.59
C SER A 4 3.49 48.23 -17.29
N ILE A 5 2.50 47.37 -17.08
CA ILE A 5 2.72 45.94 -16.88
C ILE A 5 3.14 45.34 -18.23
N ASP A 6 4.37 44.83 -18.29
CA ASP A 6 4.83 44.06 -19.44
C ASP A 6 4.17 42.67 -19.42
N ILE A 7 3.22 42.47 -20.33
CA ILE A 7 2.47 41.23 -20.49
C ILE A 7 3.39 40.02 -20.67
N LYS A 8 4.56 40.18 -21.29
CA LYS A 8 5.53 39.09 -21.46
C LYS A 8 6.11 38.62 -20.12
N SER A 9 6.44 39.58 -19.27
CA SER A 9 6.93 39.31 -17.91
C SER A 9 5.87 38.63 -17.04
N VAL A 10 4.60 39.01 -17.19
CA VAL A 10 3.46 38.35 -16.50
C VAL A 10 3.28 36.91 -16.98
N THR A 11 3.39 36.67 -18.29
CA THR A 11 3.22 35.31 -18.84
C THR A 11 4.35 34.39 -18.40
N ILE A 12 5.58 34.88 -18.36
CA ILE A 12 6.74 34.11 -17.86
C ILE A 12 6.56 33.77 -16.37
N GLY A 13 6.13 34.73 -15.55
CA GLY A 13 5.85 34.49 -14.14
C GLY A 13 4.74 33.46 -13.91
N LEU A 14 3.66 33.54 -14.70
CA LEU A 14 2.57 32.57 -14.66
C LEU A 14 3.05 31.16 -15.05
N PHE A 15 3.89 31.07 -16.08
CA PHE A 15 4.43 29.80 -16.57
C PHE A 15 5.34 29.11 -15.55
N ILE A 16 6.18 29.88 -14.85
CA ILE A 16 7.02 29.35 -13.76
C ILE A 16 6.15 28.88 -12.60
N ALA A 17 5.12 29.65 -12.23
CA ALA A 17 4.21 29.28 -11.14
C ALA A 17 3.47 27.97 -11.45
N THR A 18 2.91 27.80 -12.66
CA THR A 18 2.20 26.58 -13.04
C THR A 18 3.12 25.36 -13.10
N LEU A 19 4.38 25.52 -13.55
CA LEU A 19 5.40 24.47 -13.51
C LEU A 19 5.70 24.00 -12.08
N LEU A 20 5.82 24.93 -11.13
CA LEU A 20 6.03 24.60 -9.72
C LEU A 20 4.82 23.86 -9.14
N PHE A 21 3.59 24.32 -9.41
CA PHE A 21 2.38 23.61 -8.97
C PHE A 21 2.30 22.20 -9.56
N GLY A 22 2.64 22.02 -10.83
CA GLY A 22 2.72 20.71 -11.47
C GLY A 22 3.74 19.79 -10.80
N ALA A 23 4.95 20.29 -10.51
CA ALA A 23 6.02 19.52 -9.88
C ALA A 23 5.65 19.04 -8.47
N PHE A 24 4.93 19.85 -7.68
CA PHE A 24 4.48 19.46 -6.34
C PHE A 24 3.19 18.61 -6.35
N SER A 25 2.39 18.68 -7.41
CA SER A 25 1.16 17.90 -7.55
C SER A 25 1.40 16.42 -7.85
N PHE A 26 2.65 16.02 -8.17
CA PHE A 26 3.08 14.63 -8.31
C PHE A 26 3.65 14.03 -7.02
N LYS A 27 3.26 14.53 -5.84
CA LYS A 27 3.22 13.63 -4.68
C LYS A 27 2.11 12.62 -4.95
N GLN A 28 2.45 11.56 -5.70
CA GLN A 28 1.75 10.30 -5.53
C GLN A 28 1.71 10.07 -4.02
N ASP A 29 0.51 9.91 -3.48
CA ASP A 29 0.28 9.04 -2.32
C ASP A 29 0.75 7.66 -2.76
N GLY A 30 2.06 7.50 -2.90
CA GLY A 30 2.72 6.24 -3.11
C GLY A 30 2.37 5.48 -1.86
N ALA A 31 1.44 4.52 -2.00
CA ALA A 31 1.18 3.51 -1.01
C ALA A 31 2.53 3.19 -0.36
N GLU A 32 2.62 3.44 0.96
CA GLU A 32 3.77 3.12 1.80
C GLU A 32 4.49 1.91 1.21
N PRO A 33 5.79 2.02 0.86
CA PRO A 33 6.49 0.99 0.12
C PRO A 33 6.19 -0.33 0.80
N VAL A 34 5.50 -1.24 0.09
CA VAL A 34 4.93 -2.46 0.65
C VAL A 34 5.92 -3.05 1.64
N GLY A 35 5.64 -2.82 2.93
CA GLY A 35 6.54 -3.22 3.99
C GLY A 35 6.76 -4.72 3.87
N ARG A 36 7.98 -5.18 4.19
CA ARG A 36 8.26 -6.62 4.22
C ARG A 36 7.19 -7.37 5.01
N TYR A 37 6.73 -6.77 6.10
CA TYR A 37 5.63 -7.28 6.89
C TYR A 37 4.38 -6.44 6.65
N GLN A 38 3.30 -7.08 6.20
CA GLN A 38 1.99 -6.47 6.09
C GLN A 38 1.04 -7.06 7.13
N THR A 39 0.25 -6.21 7.78
CA THR A 39 -0.73 -6.61 8.77
C THR A 39 -2.14 -6.37 8.24
N ALA A 40 -2.98 -7.40 8.30
CA ALA A 40 -4.40 -7.31 8.02
C ALA A 40 -5.19 -7.70 9.28
N VAL A 41 -6.18 -6.88 9.62
CA VAL A 41 -7.09 -7.11 10.76
C VAL A 41 -8.50 -7.20 10.22
N GLY A 42 -9.23 -8.25 10.61
CA GLY A 42 -10.62 -8.46 10.21
C GLY A 42 -11.44 -9.09 11.34
N VAL A 43 -12.72 -9.35 11.05
CA VAL A 43 -13.67 -9.94 12.02
C VAL A 43 -13.20 -11.30 12.54
N ASN A 44 -12.47 -12.04 11.72
CA ASN A 44 -11.96 -13.38 12.03
C ASN A 44 -10.54 -13.37 12.62
N GLY A 45 -10.02 -12.20 13.00
CA GLY A 45 -8.72 -12.05 13.66
C GLY A 45 -7.68 -11.27 12.86
N VAL A 46 -6.41 -11.50 13.19
CA VAL A 46 -5.25 -10.76 12.68
C VAL A 46 -4.34 -11.70 11.89
N VAL A 47 -3.77 -11.19 10.81
CA VAL A 47 -2.73 -11.84 10.01
C VAL A 47 -1.57 -10.86 9.79
N ILE A 48 -0.35 -11.32 10.03
CA ILE A 48 0.88 -10.60 9.67
C ILE A 48 1.64 -11.47 8.67
N LEU A 49 1.88 -10.94 7.48
CA LEU A 49 2.46 -11.63 6.32
C LEU A 49 3.84 -11.07 5.98
N ASP A 50 4.86 -11.93 5.88
CA ASP A 50 6.12 -11.62 5.21
C ASP A 50 5.93 -11.72 3.70
N THR A 51 5.82 -10.58 3.03
CA THR A 51 5.56 -10.48 1.58
C THR A 51 6.70 -11.02 0.72
N LYS A 52 7.90 -11.22 1.27
CA LYS A 52 9.04 -11.82 0.54
C LYS A 52 9.02 -13.34 0.55
N THR A 53 8.59 -13.96 1.65
CA THR A 53 8.70 -15.41 1.86
C THR A 53 7.36 -16.13 1.86
N GLY A 54 6.25 -15.41 1.97
CA GLY A 54 4.92 -15.98 2.16
C GLY A 54 4.71 -16.57 3.56
N ALA A 55 5.67 -16.45 4.47
CA ALA A 55 5.49 -16.84 5.86
C ALA A 55 4.51 -15.89 6.54
N TYR A 56 3.64 -16.40 7.40
CA TYR A 56 2.69 -15.58 8.13
C TYR A 56 2.54 -16.03 9.58
N ILE A 57 2.06 -15.10 10.41
CA ILE A 57 1.48 -15.39 11.71
C ILE A 57 0.05 -14.93 11.74
N THR A 58 -0.84 -15.75 12.29
CA THR A 58 -2.25 -15.40 12.42
C THR A 58 -2.73 -15.68 13.84
N ASN A 59 -3.69 -14.89 14.29
CA ASN A 59 -4.45 -15.17 15.48
C ASN A 59 -5.92 -14.91 15.19
N THR A 60 -6.75 -15.94 15.33
CA THR A 60 -8.20 -15.85 15.07
C THR A 60 -8.96 -15.11 16.18
N ASP A 61 -8.31 -14.87 17.31
CA ASP A 61 -8.85 -14.12 18.43
C ASP A 61 -7.72 -13.26 19.05
N ALA A 62 -7.70 -11.98 18.66
CA ALA A 62 -6.69 -11.02 19.08
C ALA A 62 -6.64 -10.78 20.60
N THR A 63 -7.61 -11.29 21.37
CA THR A 63 -7.66 -11.16 22.83
C THR A 63 -6.88 -12.25 23.57
N ASN A 64 -6.42 -13.28 22.86
CA ASN A 64 -5.71 -14.42 23.44
C ASN A 64 -4.29 -14.62 22.87
N ASN A 65 -3.54 -15.57 23.44
CA ASN A 65 -2.17 -15.91 23.01
C ASN A 65 -2.13 -16.95 21.86
N GLY A 66 -3.20 -17.11 21.09
CA GLY A 66 -3.42 -18.14 20.08
C GLY A 66 -2.70 -17.93 18.75
N TRP A 67 -1.49 -17.35 18.77
CA TRP A 67 -0.71 -17.09 17.56
C TRP A 67 -0.24 -18.38 16.89
N ARG A 68 -0.57 -18.53 15.60
CA ARG A 68 -0.18 -19.67 14.77
C ARG A 68 0.72 -19.20 13.64
N LYS A 69 1.81 -19.92 13.40
CA LYS A 69 2.74 -19.71 12.28
C LYS A 69 2.33 -20.57 11.09
N GLY A 70 2.53 -20.06 9.89
CA GLY A 70 2.28 -20.80 8.65
C GLY A 70 3.06 -20.25 7.47
N ASN A 71 2.91 -20.91 6.32
CA ASN A 71 3.44 -20.47 5.04
C ASN A 71 2.34 -20.58 3.99
N PHE A 72 2.18 -19.53 3.19
CA PHE A 72 1.13 -19.45 2.18
C PHE A 72 1.20 -20.57 1.14
N ALA A 73 2.40 -20.96 0.69
CA ALA A 73 2.57 -22.03 -0.31
C ALA A 73 2.04 -23.37 0.22
N HIS A 74 2.35 -23.69 1.48
CA HIS A 74 1.86 -24.94 2.08
C HIS A 74 0.33 -24.91 2.28
N THR A 75 -0.20 -23.78 2.73
CA THR A 75 -1.64 -23.63 2.93
C THR A 75 -2.41 -23.71 1.62
N SER A 76 -1.90 -23.12 0.52
CA SER A 76 -2.55 -23.17 -0.79
C SER A 76 -2.56 -24.58 -1.39
N GLU A 77 -1.48 -25.35 -1.20
CA GLU A 77 -1.40 -26.76 -1.59
C GLU A 77 -2.46 -27.61 -0.87
N ILE A 78 -2.59 -27.45 0.45
CA ILE A 78 -3.59 -28.18 1.25
C ILE A 78 -5.01 -27.86 0.77
N VAL A 79 -5.32 -26.58 0.52
CA VAL A 79 -6.65 -26.17 0.05
C VAL A 79 -6.96 -26.78 -1.32
N THR A 80 -5.98 -26.79 -2.23
CA THR A 80 -6.13 -27.38 -3.56
C THR A 80 -6.36 -28.89 -3.47
N ALA A 81 -5.52 -29.59 -2.71
CA ALA A 81 -5.64 -31.04 -2.52
C ALA A 81 -6.94 -31.45 -1.81
N THR A 82 -7.48 -30.59 -0.94
CA THR A 82 -8.76 -30.84 -0.25
C THR A 82 -9.95 -30.57 -1.16
N LYS A 83 -9.86 -29.55 -2.02
CA LYS A 83 -10.91 -29.25 -3.01
C LYS A 83 -11.10 -30.42 -3.98
N ASP A 84 -10.01 -31.02 -4.46
CA ASP A 84 -10.06 -32.12 -5.42
C ASP A 84 -10.55 -33.45 -4.81
N LYS A 85 -10.56 -33.57 -3.46
CA LYS A 85 -11.07 -34.75 -2.75
C LYS A 85 -12.55 -34.67 -2.37
N ASN A 86 -13.14 -33.48 -2.43
CA ASN A 86 -14.54 -33.23 -2.06
C ASN A 86 -15.41 -32.84 -3.28
N LEU A 87 -14.90 -33.06 -4.49
CA LEU A 87 -15.60 -33.00 -5.77
C LEU A 87 -15.65 -34.41 -6.37
#